data_AF-A0A0N9XFH9-F1
#
_entry.id   AF-A0A0N9XFH9-F1
#
_cell.length_a   1.000
_cell.length_b   1.000
_cell.length_c   1.000
_cell.angle_alpha   90.00
_cell.angle_beta   90.00
_cell.angle_gamma   90.00
#
_symmetry.space_group_name_H-M   'P 1'
#
loop_
_entity.id
_entity.type
_entity.pdbx_description
1 polymer ?
#
loop_
_entity_poly.entity_id
_entity_poly.type
_entity_poly.pdbx_seq_one_letter_code
_entity_poly.pdbx_strand_id
1 'polypeptide(L)' 'MWQALPLTLIMDHIDGNATNNRRENLRLVCPNCDSQLPTYKSRNRGNGRHYRRERYANGQSF' A
#
# COMPACT_ATOMS: atom_id res chain seq x y z
N MET A 1 -2.68 -13.34 15.24
CA MET A 1 -1.66 -13.41 16.30
C MET A 1 -0.36 -13.91 15.68
N TRP A 2 0.79 -13.40 16.13
CA TRP A 2 2.12 -13.90 15.78
C TRP A 2 3.00 -13.85 17.03
N GLN A 3 3.63 -14.96 17.40
CA GLN A 3 4.40 -15.09 18.66
C GLN A 3 3.63 -14.58 19.90
N ALA A 4 2.36 -14.99 20.03
CA ALA A 4 1.44 -14.53 21.09
C ALA A 4 1.15 -13.02 21.13
N LEU A 5 1.57 -12.26 20.11
CA LEU A 5 1.26 -10.83 19.96
C LEU A 5 0.13 -10.61 18.94
N PRO A 6 -0.72 -9.59 19.14
CA PRO A 6 -1.75 -9.22 18.17
C PRO A 6 -1.14 -8.78 16.85
N LEU A 7 -1.82 -9.08 15.74
CA LEU A 7 -1.42 -8.58 14.43
C LEU A 7 -2.04 -7.21 14.21
N THR A 8 -1.23 -6.23 13.83
CA THR A 8 -1.72 -4.92 13.39
C THR A 8 -2.36 -5.05 12.00
N LEU A 9 -3.54 -4.46 11.82
CA LEU A 9 -4.18 -4.38 10.51
C LEU A 9 -3.51 -3.34 9.63
N ILE A 10 -3.43 -3.63 8.34
CA ILE A 10 -2.89 -2.77 7.30
C ILE A 10 -4.06 -2.02 6.67
N MET A 11 -3.90 -0.70 6.49
CA MET A 11 -4.79 0.10 5.65
C MET A 11 -4.43 -0.11 4.19
N ASP A 12 -5.35 -0.69 3.42
CA ASP A 12 -5.18 -0.99 2.01
C ASP A 12 -6.14 -0.17 1.15
N HIS A 13 -5.65 0.28 0.00
CA HIS A 13 -6.42 0.91 -1.06
C HIS A 13 -6.90 -0.20 -2.01
N ILE A 14 -8.21 -0.42 -2.11
CA ILE A 14 -8.80 -1.53 -2.87
C ILE A 14 -8.37 -1.49 -4.35
N ASP A 15 -8.32 -0.28 -4.94
CA ASP A 15 -7.87 -0.05 -6.32
C ASP A 15 -6.33 0.04 -6.48
N GLY A 16 -5.58 -0.02 -5.37
CA GLY A 16 -4.13 0.17 -5.35
C GLY A 16 -3.66 1.61 -5.61
N ASN A 17 -4.54 2.58 -5.78
CA ASN A 17 -4.17 3.98 -6.01
C ASN A 17 -4.02 4.74 -4.68
N ALA A 18 -2.79 5.08 -4.34
CA ALA A 18 -2.46 5.78 -3.10
C ALA A 18 -3.06 7.20 -2.98
N THR A 19 -3.62 7.78 -4.05
CA THR A 19 -4.29 9.09 -4.00
C THR A 19 -5.80 9.00 -3.80
N ASN A 20 -6.41 7.82 -3.99
CA ASN A 20 -7.85 7.63 -3.86
C ASN A 20 -8.25 7.33 -2.41
N ASN A 21 -8.38 8.38 -1.60
CA ASN A 21 -8.66 8.28 -0.16
C ASN A 21 -10.17 8.23 0.19
N ARG A 22 -11.03 7.85 -0.76
CA ARG A 22 -12.46 7.69 -0.49
C ARG A 22 -12.69 6.56 0.50
N ARG A 23 -13.64 6.72 1.42
CA ARG A 23 -13.88 5.74 2.49
C ARG A 23 -14.22 4.37 1.93
N GLU A 24 -15.00 4.30 0.85
CA GLU A 24 -15.32 3.04 0.16
C GLU A 24 -14.12 2.35 -0.50
N ASN A 25 -13.03 3.07 -0.78
CA ASN A 25 -11.81 2.51 -1.37
C ASN A 25 -10.79 2.04 -0.32
N LEU A 26 -11.08 2.23 0.97
CA LEU A 26 -10.18 1.87 2.07
C LEU A 26 -10.70 0.65 2.81
N ARG A 27 -9.85 -0.37 2.98
CA ARG A 27 -10.13 -1.54 3.81
C ARG A 27 -9.01 -1.82 4.80
N LEU A 28 -9.37 -2.45 5.93
CA LEU A 28 -8.40 -2.99 6.88
C LEU A 28 -8.21 -4.48 6.60
N VAL A 29 -6.96 -4.89 6.36
CA VAL A 29 -6.60 -6.28 6.07
C VAL A 29 -5.50 -6.75 7.02
N CYS A 30 -5.47 -8.03 7.38
CA CYS A 30 -4.35 -8.55 8.16
C CYS A 30 -3.09 -8.69 7.27
N PRO A 31 -1.88 -8.75 7.86
CA PRO A 31 -0.64 -8.84 7.08
C PRO A 31 -0.56 -10.02 6.12
N ASN A 32 -1.18 -11.15 6.49
CA ASN A 32 -1.22 -12.35 5.64
C ASN A 32 -2.22 -12.20 4.49
N CYS A 33 -3.30 -11.44 4.67
CA CYS A 33 -4.24 -11.17 3.58
C CYS A 33 -3.65 -10.14 2.61
N ASP A 34 -2.98 -9.11 3.13
CA ASP A 34 -2.29 -8.07 2.35
C ASP A 34 -1.28 -8.69 1.36
N SER A 35 -0.46 -9.65 1.82
CA SER A 35 0.55 -10.31 0.98
C SER A 35 -0.02 -11.09 -0.21
N GLN A 36 -1.32 -11.42 -0.17
CA GLN A 36 -2.02 -12.17 -1.20
C GLN A 36 -2.75 -11.28 -2.20
N LEU A 37 -2.82 -9.96 -1.95
CA LEU A 37 -3.53 -9.05 -2.83
C LEU A 37 -2.79 -8.87 -4.18
N PRO A 38 -3.53 -8.67 -5.28
CA PRO A 38 -2.95 -8.27 -6.57
C PRO A 38 -2.21 -6.93 -6.49
N THR A 39 -2.62 -6.05 -5.58
CA THR A 39 -2.05 -4.73 -5.31
C THR A 39 -0.89 -4.76 -4.30
N TYR A 40 -0.40 -5.93 -3.91
CA TYR A 40 0.69 -6.03 -2.93
C TYR A 40 2.04 -5.59 -3.51
N LYS A 41 2.62 -4.52 -2.96
CA LYS A 41 3.98 -4.03 -3.24
C LYS A 41 4.28 -3.93 -4.76
N SER A 42 5.29 -4.66 -5.25
CA SER A 42 5.72 -4.64 -6.65
C SER A 42 4.73 -5.26 -7.63
N ARG A 43 3.67 -5.92 -7.13
CA ARG A 43 2.55 -6.39 -7.95
C ARG A 43 1.63 -5.25 -8.39
N ASN A 44 1.59 -4.14 -7.64
CA ASN A 44 0.83 -2.94 -7.98
C ASN A 44 1.50 -2.08 -9.05
N ARG A 45 1.76 -2.69 -10.21
CA ARG A 45 2.41 -2.02 -11.35
C ARG A 45 1.43 -1.02 -11.96
N GLY A 46 1.91 0.18 -12.26
CA GLY A 46 1.09 1.25 -12.85
C GLY A 46 0.45 2.19 -11.82
N ASN A 47 0.05 1.70 -10.64
CA ASN A 47 -0.59 2.52 -9.59
C ASN A 47 0.38 2.98 -8.50
N GLY A 48 1.68 2.97 -8.80
CA GLY A 48 2.70 3.45 -7.88
C GLY A 48 2.60 4.95 -7.61
N ARG A 49 3.26 5.42 -6.55
CA ARG A 49 3.29 6.83 -6.18
C ARG A 49 4.18 7.63 -7.15
N HIS A 50 3.59 8.21 -8.20
CA HIS A 50 4.31 8.96 -9.24
C HIS A 50 5.24 10.05 -8.68
N TYR A 51 4.74 10.83 -7.73
CA TYR A 51 5.48 11.92 -7.08
C TYR A 51 6.81 11.45 -6.45
N ARG A 52 6.93 10.18 -6.04
CA ARG A 52 8.19 9.65 -5.51
C ARG A 52 9.24 9.51 -6.61
N ARG A 53 8.85 9.05 -7.80
CA ARG A 53 9.75 8.90 -8.95
C ARG A 53 10.26 10.25 -9.43
N GLU A 54 9.39 11.24 -9.52
CA GLU A 54 9.76 12.62 -9.86
C GLU A 54 10.79 13.18 -8.87
N ARG A 55 10.56 13.00 -7.55
CA ARG A 55 11.52 13.44 -6.53
C ARG A 55 12.90 12.80 -6.66
N TYR A 56 12.97 11.51 -6.97
CA TYR A 56 14.25 10.84 -7.23
C TYR A 56 14.93 11.39 -8.48
N ALA A 57 14.18 11.61 -9.56
CA ALA A 57 14.72 12.20 -10.79
C ALA A 57 15.25 13.63 -10.58
N ASN A 58 14.61 14.39 -9.70
CA ASN A 58 15.00 15.76 -9.35
C ASN A 58 16.12 15.84 -8.30
N GLY A 59 16.69 14.71 -7.86
CA GLY A 59 17.72 14.68 -6.80
C GLY A 59 17.21 15.11 -5.41
N GLN A 60 15.90 15.10 -5.20
CA GLN A 60 15.25 15.53 -3.95
C GLN A 60 15.00 14.35 -3.00
N SER A 61 15.89 13.37 -2.96
CA SER A 61 15.87 12.31 -1.94
C SER A 61 16.39 12.88 -0.62
N PHE A 62 15.59 12.79 0.43
CA PHE A 62 16.07 12.91 1.81
C PHE A 62 16.73 11.61 2.26
#